data_AF-A0A8X6KDB0-F1
#
_entry.id   AF-A0A8X6KDB0-F1
#
_cell.length_a   1.000
_cell.length_b   1.000
_cell.length_c   1.000
_cell.angle_alpha   90.00
_cell.angle_beta   90.00
_cell.angle_gamma   90.00
#
_symmetry.space_group_name_H-M   'P 1'
#
loop_
_entity.id
_entity.type
_entity.pdbx_description
1 polymer ?
#
loop_
_entity_poly.entity_id
_entity_poly.type
_entity_poly.pdbx_seq_one_letter_code
_entity_poly.pdbx_strand_id
1 'polypeptide(L)'
;MEGGPRPMSAEKPVDIVCKSAGSKPPAVISWWMGSSRLKHNKDTVSADGNFTSSVLTFRPSIEDNGRQLTCRAENPLIAGSALDDTWDLEIHCLKQGVPLRMFPAAKPLLLPTLRKGLLRRIL
;
A
#
# COMPACT_ATOMS: atom_id res chain seq x y z
N MET A 1 20.81 -6.15 4.97
CA MET A 1 19.52 -5.83 5.59
C MET A 1 18.59 -7.01 5.38
N GLU A 2 17.88 -7.43 6.44
CA GLU A 2 16.91 -8.52 6.37
C GLU A 2 15.53 -7.95 6.00
N GLY A 3 15.07 -8.25 4.77
CA GLY A 3 13.68 -8.14 4.33
C GLY A 3 13.09 -6.73 4.21
N GLY A 4 12.82 -6.29 2.99
CA GLY A 4 12.04 -5.06 2.75
C GLY A 4 10.60 -5.14 3.28
N PRO A 5 9.86 -4.01 3.28
CA PRO A 5 8.48 -3.93 3.70
C PRO A 5 7.63 -4.87 2.85
N ARG A 6 6.80 -5.66 3.53
CA ARG A 6 5.84 -6.59 2.93
C ARG A 6 4.72 -5.80 2.25
N PRO A 7 3.94 -6.40 1.33
CA PRO A 7 2.76 -5.76 0.76
C PRO A 7 1.82 -5.24 1.85
N MET A 8 1.36 -4.00 1.71
CA MET A 8 0.54 -3.30 2.70
C MET A 8 -0.88 -3.07 2.19
N SER A 9 -1.82 -2.85 3.11
CA SER A 9 -3.19 -2.47 2.75
C SER A 9 -3.40 -0.97 2.91
N ALA A 10 -4.02 -0.33 1.91
CA ALA A 10 -4.38 1.08 2.00
C ALA A 10 -5.20 1.39 3.26
N GLU A 11 -4.95 2.55 3.87
CA GLU A 11 -5.54 3.08 5.11
C GLU A 11 -5.30 2.26 6.38
N LYS A 12 -4.56 1.14 6.29
CA LYS A 12 -4.18 0.35 7.47
C LYS A 12 -2.78 0.76 7.95
N PRO A 13 -2.64 1.36 9.14
CA PRO A 13 -1.33 1.73 9.67
C PRO A 13 -0.47 0.48 9.91
N VAL A 14 0.82 0.58 9.58
CA VAL A 14 1.83 -0.46 9.80
C VAL A 14 3.10 0.14 10.37
N ASP A 15 3.86 -0.65 11.12
CA ASP A 15 5.17 -0.26 11.62
C ASP A 15 6.26 -0.87 10.73
N ILE A 16 7.11 0.00 10.18
CA ILE A 16 8.25 -0.39 9.35
C ILE A 16 9.51 -0.16 10.18
N VAL A 17 10.34 -1.20 10.28
CA VAL A 17 11.55 -1.18 11.11
C VAL A 17 12.77 -1.15 10.21
N CYS A 18 13.64 -0.17 10.44
CA CYS A 18 14.96 -0.12 9.83
C CYS A 18 16.03 -0.32 10.91
N LYS A 19 17.08 -1.08 10.59
CA LYS A 19 18.20 -1.36 11.51
C LYS A 19 19.53 -1.15 10.80
N SER A 20 20.42 -0.42 11.45
CA SER A 20 21.81 -0.20 11.05
C SER A 20 22.75 -0.76 12.12
N ALA A 21 23.93 -1.22 11.71
CA ALA A 21 24.92 -1.86 12.59
C ALA A 21 26.33 -1.30 12.37
N GLY A 22 27.14 -1.27 13.43
CA GLY A 22 28.58 -1.00 13.33
C GLY A 22 29.00 0.48 13.20
N SER A 23 28.06 1.43 13.28
CA SER A 23 28.40 2.86 13.28
C SER A 23 28.95 3.32 14.64
N LYS A 24 30.01 4.15 14.63
CA LYS A 24 30.54 4.83 15.81
C LYS A 24 30.75 6.32 15.55
N PRO A 25 30.05 7.23 16.27
CA PRO A 25 28.93 7.00 17.20
C PRO A 25 27.71 6.33 16.50
N PRO A 26 26.67 5.91 17.25
CA PRO A 26 25.46 5.33 16.69
C PRO A 26 24.91 6.15 15.52
N ALA A 27 24.48 5.48 14.46
CA ALA A 27 23.99 6.14 13.25
C ALA A 27 22.67 6.87 13.52
N VAL A 28 22.46 8.02 12.88
CA VAL A 28 21.16 8.68 12.86
C VAL A 28 20.35 8.11 11.70
N ILE A 29 19.14 7.65 11.97
CA ILE A 29 18.26 7.09 10.94
C ILE A 29 17.19 8.12 10.56
N SER A 30 16.91 8.21 9.26
CA SER A 30 15.89 9.08 8.70
C SER A 30 15.08 8.37 7.63
N TRP A 31 13.80 8.72 7.52
CA TRP A 31 12.86 8.13 6.57
C TRP A 31 12.50 9.12 5.48
N TRP A 32 12.46 8.65 4.24
CA TRP A 32 12.23 9.47 3.06
C TRP A 32 11.25 8.80 2.11
N MET A 33 10.43 9.61 1.47
CA MET A 33 9.56 9.19 0.38
C MET A 33 9.86 10.06 -0.84
N GLY A 34 10.62 9.52 -1.79
CA GLY A 34 11.30 10.33 -2.80
C GLY A 34 12.20 11.38 -2.13
N SER A 35 11.97 12.67 -2.42
CA SER A 35 12.73 13.78 -1.82
C SER A 35 12.17 14.27 -0.48
N SER A 36 11.01 13.77 -0.05
CA SER A 36 10.31 14.27 1.13
C SER A 36 10.68 13.49 2.38
N ARG A 37 11.18 14.19 3.41
CA ARG A 37 11.47 13.58 4.71
C ARG A 37 10.18 13.30 5.49
N LEU A 38 10.03 12.08 5.97
CA LEU A 38 8.91 11.65 6.80
C LEU A 38 9.21 11.90 8.28
N LYS A 39 8.16 12.12 9.06
CA LYS A 39 8.26 12.16 10.53
C LYS A 39 8.23 10.73 11.06
N HIS A 40 9.13 10.43 11.99
CA HIS A 40 9.19 9.14 12.67
C HIS A 40 9.47 9.32 14.16
N ASN A 41 9.32 8.23 14.92
CA ASN A 41 9.64 8.22 16.35
C ASN A 41 11.15 8.23 16.56
N LYS A 42 11.60 8.55 17.79
CA LYS A 42 13.04 8.59 18.08
C LYS A 42 13.72 7.24 17.82
N ASP A 43 14.93 7.28 17.27
CA ASP A 43 15.75 6.09 17.07
C ASP A 43 16.12 5.44 18.41
N THR A 44 16.15 4.11 18.42
CA THR A 44 16.56 3.28 19.56
C THR A 44 17.91 2.64 19.29
N VAL A 45 18.88 2.88 20.17
CA VAL A 45 20.20 2.23 20.14
C VAL A 45 20.16 1.01 21.05
N SER A 46 20.74 -0.11 20.60
CA SER A 46 20.84 -1.32 21.41
C SER A 46 21.74 -1.10 22.63
N ALA A 47 21.55 -1.90 23.69
CA ALA A 47 22.30 -1.74 24.94
C ALA A 47 23.83 -1.90 24.76
N ASP A 48 24.24 -2.74 23.81
CA ASP A 48 25.62 -2.95 23.40
C ASP A 48 26.16 -1.87 22.43
N GLY A 49 25.30 -0.95 21.98
CA GLY A 49 25.67 0.16 21.08
C GLY A 49 25.98 -0.26 19.65
N ASN A 50 25.89 -1.54 19.32
CA ASN A 50 26.23 -2.07 18.00
C ASN A 50 25.15 -1.77 16.96
N PHE A 51 23.89 -1.69 17.39
CA PHE A 51 22.76 -1.49 16.49
C PHE A 51 22.01 -0.21 16.79
N THR A 52 21.62 0.49 15.74
CA THR A 52 20.60 1.55 15.81
C THR A 52 19.38 1.12 15.02
N SER A 53 18.21 1.31 15.60
CA SER A 53 16.93 0.91 15.01
C SER A 53 15.96 2.06 15.01
N SER A 54 15.13 2.12 13.99
CA SER A 54 14.14 3.17 13.81
C SER A 54 12.82 2.57 13.38
N VAL A 55 11.72 3.08 13.93
CA VAL A 55 10.37 2.60 13.62
C VAL A 55 9.56 3.74 13.01
N LEU A 56 9.08 3.53 11.79
CA LEU A 56 8.14 4.41 11.10
C LEU A 56 6.75 3.80 11.16
N THR A 57 5.83 4.46 11.87
CA THR A 57 4.41 4.17 11.78
C THR A 57 3.84 4.84 10.53
N PHE A 58 3.63 4.05 9.49
CA PHE A 58 3.22 4.51 8.17
C PHE A 58 1.77 4.11 7.91
N ARG A 59 0.94 5.07 7.48
CA ARG A 59 -0.43 4.80 7.01
C ARG A 59 -0.45 4.97 5.48
N PRO A 60 -0.31 3.87 4.71
CA PRO A 60 -0.25 3.93 3.24
C PRO A 60 -1.59 4.38 2.64
N SER A 61 -1.52 5.25 1.63
CA SER A 61 -2.63 5.52 0.72
C SER A 61 -2.47 4.71 -0.57
N ILE A 62 -3.52 4.59 -1.38
CA ILE A 62 -3.42 3.89 -2.68
C ILE A 62 -2.49 4.62 -3.67
N GLU A 63 -2.33 5.93 -3.49
CA GLU A 63 -1.44 6.78 -4.30
C GLU A 63 0.04 6.51 -4.01
N ASP A 64 0.33 5.86 -2.87
CA ASP A 64 1.69 5.50 -2.50
C ASP A 64 2.20 4.22 -3.20
N ASN A 65 1.32 3.50 -3.90
CA ASN A 65 1.68 2.26 -4.59
C ASN A 65 2.72 2.53 -5.68
N GLY A 66 3.83 1.77 -5.66
CA GLY A 66 4.97 1.94 -6.55
C GLY A 66 5.90 3.10 -6.21
N ARG A 67 5.63 3.86 -5.14
CA ARG A 67 6.57 4.89 -4.65
C ARG A 67 7.71 4.23 -3.88
N GLN A 68 8.83 4.93 -3.81
CA GLN A 68 10.01 4.50 -3.05
C GLN A 68 10.00 5.06 -1.63
N LEU A 69 10.05 4.15 -0.67
CA LEU A 69 10.36 4.44 0.72
C LEU A 69 11.83 4.14 0.98
N THR A 70 12.55 5.12 1.50
CA THR A 70 13.99 4.99 1.79
C THR A 70 14.23 5.20 3.28
N CYS A 71 14.91 4.24 3.90
CA CYS A 71 15.58 4.44 5.17
C CYS A 71 17.04 4.84 4.92
N ARG A 72 17.43 6.00 5.44
CA ARG A 72 18.80 6.53 5.35
C ARG A 72 19.46 6.52 6.73
N ALA A 73 20.59 5.82 6.86
CA ALA A 73 21.41 5.79 8.06
C ALA A 73 22.71 6.58 7.84
N GLU A 74 23.03 7.52 8.73
CA GLU A 74 24.19 8.40 8.59
C GLU A 74 25.02 8.45 9.89
N ASN A 75 26.35 8.39 9.78
CA ASN A 75 27.24 8.63 10.90
C ASN A 75 27.43 10.15 11.08
N PRO A 76 27.06 10.72 12.24
CA PRO A 76 27.06 12.18 12.43
C PRO A 76 28.46 12.80 12.45
N LEU A 77 29.54 12.01 12.54
CA LEU A 77 30.91 12.51 12.51
C LEU A 77 31.59 12.36 11.15
N ILE A 78 30.96 11.67 10.19
CA ILE A 78 31.55 11.39 8.87
C ILE A 78 30.61 11.92 7.80
N ALA A 79 30.98 13.06 7.21
CA ALA A 79 30.22 13.66 6.12
C ALA A 79 30.15 12.70 4.91
N GLY A 80 28.95 12.53 4.35
CA GLY A 80 28.73 11.64 3.20
C GLY A 80 28.72 10.15 3.54
N SER A 81 28.64 9.78 4.81
CA SER A 81 28.54 8.37 5.26
C SER A 81 27.14 7.75 5.12
N ALA A 82 26.21 8.45 4.48
CA ALA A 82 24.83 8.02 4.35
C ALA A 82 24.74 6.70 3.56
N LEU A 83 24.08 5.72 4.16
CA LEU A 83 23.70 4.46 3.54
C LEU A 83 22.18 4.36 3.47
N ASP A 84 21.68 4.04 2.29
CA ASP A 84 20.25 3.97 2.00
C ASP A 84 19.82 2.52 1.77
N ASP A 85 18.70 2.14 2.39
CA ASP A 85 17.92 0.97 2.01
C ASP A 85 16.57 1.45 1.47
N THR A 86 16.24 1.04 0.26
CA THR A 86 15.09 1.58 -0.50
C THR A 86 14.19 0.46 -0.97
N TRP A 87 12.89 0.69 -0.84
CA TRP A 87 11.87 -0.28 -1.17
C TRP A 87 10.75 0.35 -1.98
N ASP A 88 10.36 -0.33 -3.06
CA ASP A 88 9.15 0.00 -3.81
C ASP A 88 7.92 -0.51 -3.04
N LEU A 89 6.99 0.39 -2.73
CA LEU A 89 5.83 0.07 -1.92
C LEU A 89 4.77 -0.68 -2.74
N GLU A 90 4.41 -1.88 -2.31
CA GLU A 90 3.26 -2.63 -2.85
C GLU A 90 2.04 -2.40 -1.93
N ILE A 91 1.04 -1.65 -2.41
CA ILE A 91 -0.13 -1.26 -1.63
C ILE A 91 -1.40 -1.73 -2.33
N HIS A 92 -2.15 -2.57 -1.61
CA HIS A 92 -3.42 -3.12 -2.06
C HIS A 92 -4.62 -2.43 -1.40
N CYS A 93 -5.65 -2.16 -2.18
CA CYS A 93 -6.95 -1.76 -1.64
C CYS A 93 -7.85 -2.99 -1.56
N LEU A 94 -8.31 -3.33 -0.35
CA LEU A 94 -9.46 -4.21 -0.22
C LEU A 94 -10.68 -3.38 -0.62
N LYS A 95 -11.17 -3.58 -1.85
CA LYS A 95 -12.51 -3.11 -2.22
C LYS A 95 -13.47 -3.74 -1.22
N GLN A 96 -13.93 -2.96 -0.24
CA GLN A 96 -15.02 -3.40 0.61
C GLN A 96 -16.20 -3.69 -0.32
N GLY A 97 -16.73 -4.92 -0.24
CA GLY A 97 -17.68 -5.46 -1.20
C GLY A 97 -18.83 -4.49 -1.46
N VAL A 98 -18.78 -3.81 -2.60
CA VAL A 98 -19.95 -3.11 -3.14
C VAL A 98 -20.93 -4.23 -3.49
N PRO A 99 -22.12 -4.29 -2.86
CA PRO A 99 -23.10 -5.30 -3.25
C PRO A 99 -23.45 -5.08 -4.72
N LEU A 100 -23.27 -6.10 -5.56
CA LEU A 100 -23.73 -6.07 -6.94
C LEU A 100 -25.24 -5.83 -6.92
N ARG A 101 -25.66 -4.62 -7.29
CA ARG A 101 -27.07 -4.33 -7.54
C ARG A 101 -27.46 -5.04 -8.82
N MET A 102 -28.00 -6.25 -8.70
CA MET A 102 -28.67 -6.93 -9.80
C MET A 102 -29.91 -6.13 -10.16
N PHE A 103 -29.90 -5.45 -11.31
CA PHE A 103 -31.13 -4.90 -11.86
C PHE A 103 -32.04 -6.06 -12.27
N PRO A 104 -33.35 -5.99 -11.98
CA PRO A 104 -34.27 -7.02 -12.45
C PRO A 104 -34.19 -7.09 -13.97
N ALA A 105 -34.02 -8.31 -14.50
CA ALA A 105 -34.19 -8.56 -15.92
C ALA A 105 -35.58 -8.02 -16.32
N ALA A 106 -35.60 -7.03 -17.21
CA ALA A 106 -36.85 -6.49 -17.73
C ALA A 106 -37.69 -7.66 -18.28
N LYS A 107 -38.90 -7.82 -17.76
CA LYS A 107 -39.84 -8.83 -18.25
C LYS A 107 -40.02 -8.58 -19.76
N PRO A 108 -39.87 -9.60 -20.62
CA PRO A 108 -40.21 -9.46 -22.03
C PRO A 108 -41.67 -9.01 -22.12
N LEU A 109 -41.94 -7.87 -22.77
CA LEU A 109 -43.30 -7.53 -23.16
C LEU A 109 -43.75 -8.62 -24.15
N LEU A 110 -44.62 -9.51 -23.69
CA LEU A 110 -45.36 -10.40 -24.58
C LEU A 110 -46.26 -9.51 -25.46
N LEU A 111 -45.84 -9.29 -26.70
CA LEU A 111 -46.71 -8.75 -27.74
C LEU A 111 -47.88 -9.74 -27.89
N PRO A 112 -49.14 -9.30 -27.75
CA PRO A 112 -50.26 -10.19 -28.01
C PRO A 112 -50.23 -10.57 -29.50
N THR A 113 -50.03 -11.87 -29.78
CA THR A 113 -50.20 -12.41 -31.12
C THR A 113 -51.65 -12.19 -31.55
N LEU A 114 -51.85 -11.34 -32.57
CA LEU A 114 -53.14 -11.13 -33.21
C LEU A 114 -53.65 -12.49 -33.73
N ARG A 115 -54.71 -13.03 -33.11
CA ARG A 115 -55.40 -14.22 -33.62
C ARG A 115 -55.98 -13.89 -34.99
N LYS A 116 -55.34 -14.35 -36.06
CA LYS A 116 -55.97 -14.39 -37.39
C LYS A 116 -57.10 -15.42 -37.34
N GLY A 117 -58.33 -14.93 -37.28
CA GLY A 117 -59.55 -15.72 -37.35
C GLY A 117 -59.61 -16.54 -38.63
N LEU A 118 -59.95 -17.81 -38.46
CA LEU A 118 -60.19 -18.79 -39.51
C LEU A 118 -61.52 -18.47 -40.21
N LEU A 119 -61.48 -17.84 -41.39
CA LEU A 119 -62.62 -17.84 -42.30
C LEU A 119 -62.56 -19.13 -43.13
N ARG A 120 -63.35 -20.11 -42.71
CA ARG A 120 -63.69 -21.29 -43.51
C ARG A 120 -64.38 -20.81 -44.80
N ARG A 121 -63.80 -21.08 -45.97
CA ARG A 121 -64.56 -21.11 -47.22
C ARG A 121 -65.10 -22.52 -47.42
N ILE A 122 -66.42 -22.60 -47.43
CA ILE A 122 -67.22 -23.69 -47.95
C ILE A 122 -67.21 -23.51 -49.48
N LEU A 123 -66.68 -24.50 -50.18
CA LEU A 123 -67.19 -25.17 -51.39
C LEU A 123 -66.09 -26.10 -51.92
#